data_AF-A0A372EQX6-F1
#
_entry.id   AF-A0A372EQX6-F1
#
_cell.length_a   1.000
_cell.length_b   1.000
_cell.length_c   1.000
_cell.angle_alpha   90.00
_cell.angle_beta   90.00
_cell.angle_gamma   90.00
#
_symmetry.space_group_name_H-M   'P 1'
#
loop_
_entity.id
_entity.type
_entity.pdbx_description
1 polymer ?
#
loop_
_entity_poly.entity_id
_entity_poly.type
_entity_poly.pdbx_seq_one_letter_code
_entity_poly.pdbx_strand_id
1 'polypeptide(L)' 'KEKLGRITKMGDQYLRSLRVVGMTSLVRQTKSHPERASKWLTSLLERKPARLETVAMASKTARIVWAVLTRKEPYTPHTT' A
#
# COMPACT_ATOMS: atom_id res chain seq x y z
N LYS A 1 3.14 -6.24 -28.23
CA LYS A 1 2.36 -7.45 -27.86
C LYS A 1 2.62 -7.71 -26.38
N GLU A 2 1.73 -7.26 -25.50
CA GLU A 2 1.90 -7.44 -24.05
C GLU A 2 1.78 -8.94 -23.71
N LYS A 3 2.82 -9.52 -23.14
CA LYS A 3 2.80 -10.90 -22.64
C LYS A 3 2.29 -10.86 -21.21
N LEU A 4 1.01 -11.19 -21.04
CA LEU A 4 0.44 -11.49 -19.73
C LEU A 4 1.15 -12.75 -19.22
N GLY A 5 2.02 -12.59 -18.21
CA GLY A 5 2.78 -13.69 -17.62
C GLY A 5 1.88 -14.73 -16.93
N ARG A 6 2.51 -15.79 -16.39
CA ARG A 6 1.79 -16.86 -15.71
C ARG A 6 1.22 -16.33 -14.37
N ILE A 7 -0.10 -16.26 -14.24
CA ILE A 7 -0.75 -15.95 -12.95
C ILE A 7 -0.49 -17.13 -12.02
N THR A 8 0.42 -16.95 -11.06
CA THR A 8 0.71 -17.97 -10.04
C THR A 8 -0.41 -18.01 -9.00
N LYS A 9 -0.48 -19.02 -8.12
CA LYS A 9 -1.37 -18.98 -6.93
C LYS A 9 -1.08 -17.78 -6.03
N MET A 10 0.15 -17.29 -6.10
CA MET A 10 0.57 -16.04 -5.48
C MET A 10 0.01 -14.83 -6.28
N GLY A 11 -0.20 -14.93 -7.58
CA GLY A 11 -0.57 -13.80 -8.45
C GLY A 11 0.67 -13.20 -9.11
N ASP A 12 0.62 -11.92 -9.42
CA ASP A 12 1.69 -11.23 -10.16
C ASP A 12 2.82 -10.75 -9.22
N GLN A 13 4.07 -10.97 -9.61
CA GLN A 13 5.26 -10.56 -8.84
C GLN A 13 5.53 -9.06 -8.94
N TYR A 14 5.30 -8.46 -10.11
CA TYR A 14 5.50 -7.04 -10.34
C TYR A 14 4.53 -6.20 -9.51
N LEU A 15 3.25 -6.58 -9.46
CA LEU A 15 2.24 -5.90 -8.63
C LEU A 15 2.56 -5.96 -7.13
N ARG A 16 3.14 -7.05 -6.64
CA ARG A 16 3.62 -7.13 -5.25
C ARG A 16 4.72 -6.12 -4.97
N SER A 17 5.73 -6.09 -5.84
CA SER A 17 6.88 -5.20 -5.69
C SER A 17 6.44 -3.74 -5.77
N LEU A 18 5.61 -3.41 -6.76
CA LEU A 18 5.09 -2.05 -6.97
C LEU A 18 4.44 -1.49 -5.71
N ARG A 19 3.64 -2.32 -5.05
CA ARG A 19 2.94 -1.93 -3.84
C ARG A 19 3.89 -1.67 -2.67
N VAL A 20 4.88 -2.54 -2.46
CA VAL A 20 5.88 -2.37 -1.40
C VAL A 20 6.73 -1.11 -1.65
N VAL A 21 7.13 -0.86 -2.91
CA VAL A 21 7.84 0.35 -3.29
C VAL A 21 6.99 1.59 -3.02
N GLY A 22 5.72 1.59 -3.41
CA GLY A 22 4.80 2.70 -3.16
C GLY A 22 4.64 3.02 -1.66
N MET A 23 4.49 1.99 -0.82
CA MET A 23 4.38 2.19 0.63
C MET A 23 5.71 2.59 1.28
N THR A 24 6.84 2.16 0.71
CA THR A 24 8.17 2.61 1.17
C THR A 24 8.33 4.11 0.95
N SER A 25 7.90 4.62 -0.21
CA SER A 25 7.90 6.05 -0.50
C SER A 25 6.98 6.83 0.45
N LEU A 26 5.81 6.29 0.79
CA LEU A 26 4.90 6.88 1.78
C LEU A 26 5.56 6.97 3.17
N VAL A 27 6.14 5.87 3.66
CA VAL A 27 6.82 5.86 4.96
C VAL A 27 8.00 6.83 4.99
N ARG A 28 8.76 6.92 3.89
CA ARG A 28 9.84 7.92 3.74
C ARG A 28 9.28 9.35 3.79
N GLN A 29 8.19 9.62 3.08
CA GLN A 29 7.54 10.94 3.10
C GLN A 29 7.05 11.30 4.50
N THR A 30 6.41 10.36 5.22
CA THR A 30 5.96 10.58 6.60
C THR A 30 7.11 10.90 7.56
N LYS A 31 8.26 10.25 7.39
CA LYS A 31 9.45 10.55 8.21
C LYS A 31 10.04 11.92 7.90
N SER A 32 10.04 12.34 6.64
CA SER A 32 10.59 13.64 6.24
C SER A 32 9.62 14.81 6.48
N HIS A 33 8.32 14.57 6.39
CA HIS A 33 7.25 15.57 6.47
C HIS A 33 6.09 15.03 7.32
N PRO A 34 6.28 14.91 8.65
CA PRO A 34 5.26 14.36 9.55
C PRO A 34 3.98 15.18 9.58
N GLU A 35 4.02 16.46 9.21
CA GLU A 35 2.87 17.38 9.15
C GLU A 35 1.90 17.06 8.00
N ARG A 36 2.38 16.40 6.94
CA ARG A 36 1.56 15.98 5.79
C ARG A 36 1.04 14.55 5.92
N ALA A 37 1.57 13.79 6.87
CA ALA A 37 1.15 12.43 7.13
C ALA A 37 -0.04 12.38 8.08
N SER A 38 -0.85 11.33 8.00
CA SER A 38 -1.93 11.13 8.96
C SER A 38 -1.34 10.91 10.36
N LYS A 39 -1.92 11.55 11.37
CA LYS A 39 -1.49 11.41 12.78
C LYS A 39 -1.41 9.95 13.23
N TRP A 40 -2.35 9.13 12.74
CA TRP A 40 -2.35 7.68 12.96
C TRP A 40 -1.10 6.99 12.38
N LEU A 41 -0.70 7.33 11.16
CA LEU A 41 0.47 6.75 10.50
C LEU A 41 1.77 7.12 11.22
N THR A 42 1.89 8.38 11.63
CA THR A 42 3.05 8.87 12.39
C THR A 42 3.16 8.14 13.74
N SER A 43 2.06 8.06 14.51
CA SER A 43 2.03 7.33 15.79
C SER A 43 2.35 5.84 15.63
N LEU A 44 1.96 5.24 14.50
CA LEU A 44 2.24 3.83 14.23
C LEU A 44 3.74 3.59 13.93
N LEU A 45 4.36 4.50 13.18
CA LEU A 45 5.79 4.46 12.86
C LEU A 45 6.70 4.78 14.06
N GLU A 46 6.21 5.50 15.07
CA GLU A 46 6.90 5.69 16.34
C GLU A 46 6.96 4.41 17.18
N ARG A 47 5.93 3.55 17.07
CA ARG A 47 5.78 2.35 17.90
C ARG A 47 6.35 1.08 17.26
N LYS A 48 6.47 1.03 15.93
CA LYS A 48 6.81 -0.18 15.17
C LYS A 48 7.92 0.09 14.15
N PRO A 49 8.76 -0.91 13.85
CA PRO A 49 9.82 -0.77 12.86
C PRO A 49 9.25 -0.53 11.46
N ALA A 50 9.80 0.45 10.76
CA ALA A 50 9.30 0.95 9.49
C ALA A 50 9.06 -0.13 8.42
N ARG A 51 9.91 -1.17 8.35
CA ARG A 51 9.74 -2.26 7.37
C ARG A 51 8.47 -3.08 7.60
N LEU A 52 8.11 -3.33 8.86
CA LEU A 52 6.89 -4.06 9.21
C LEU A 52 5.66 -3.26 8.78
N GLU A 53 5.69 -1.96 9.07
CA GLU A 53 4.61 -1.04 8.72
C GLU A 53 4.43 -0.90 7.20
N THR A 54 5.54 -0.79 6.46
CA THR A 54 5.51 -0.79 5.00
C THR A 54 4.81 -2.04 4.46
N VAL A 55 5.14 -3.23 4.96
CA VAL A 55 4.54 -4.50 4.49
C VAL A 55 3.07 -4.60 4.91
N ALA A 56 2.70 -4.12 6.10
CA ALA A 56 1.32 -4.10 6.57
C ALA A 56 0.44 -3.15 5.73
N MET A 57 0.93 -1.94 5.45
CA MET A 57 0.27 -1.00 4.55
C MET A 57 0.22 -1.55 3.13
N ALA A 58 1.30 -2.19 2.70
CA ALA A 58 1.39 -2.98 1.48
C ALA A 58 0.67 -4.34 1.59
N SER A 59 -0.12 -4.59 2.65
CA SER A 59 -1.15 -5.64 2.72
C SER A 59 -2.58 -5.08 2.76
N LYS A 60 -2.80 -3.89 3.38
CA LYS A 60 -4.05 -3.08 3.33
C LYS A 60 -4.53 -2.56 1.95
N THR A 61 -3.87 -1.58 1.32
CA THR A 61 -4.03 -1.14 -0.10
C THR A 61 -4.40 -2.16 -1.19
N ALA A 62 -3.97 -3.43 -1.22
CA ALA A 62 -4.34 -4.40 -2.26
C ALA A 62 -5.60 -5.14 -1.88
N ARG A 63 -5.95 -5.21 -0.59
CA ARG A 63 -7.33 -5.52 -0.21
C ARG A 63 -8.26 -4.40 -0.68
N ILE A 64 -7.82 -3.13 -0.58
CA ILE A 64 -8.56 -1.99 -1.14
C ILE A 64 -8.66 -2.11 -2.67
N VAL A 65 -7.54 -2.30 -3.39
CA VAL A 65 -7.54 -2.49 -4.85
C VAL A 65 -8.41 -3.68 -5.24
N TRP A 66 -8.30 -4.82 -4.55
CA TRP A 66 -9.14 -5.99 -4.80
C TRP A 66 -10.62 -5.67 -4.58
N ALA A 67 -10.98 -4.99 -3.49
CA ALA A 67 -12.37 -4.59 -3.22
C ALA A 67 -12.90 -3.64 -4.31
N VAL A 68 -12.10 -2.66 -4.74
CA VAL A 68 -12.46 -1.73 -5.83
C VAL A 68 -12.66 -2.50 -7.14
N LEU A 69 -11.72 -3.37 -7.50
CA LEU A 69 -11.78 -4.16 -8.74
C LEU A 69 -12.95 -5.16 -8.74
N THR A 70 -13.26 -5.77 -7.60
CA THR A 70 -14.35 -6.76 -7.49
C THR A 70 -15.72 -6.12 -7.40
N ARG A 71 -15.85 -4.98 -6.72
CA ARG A 71 -17.13 -4.25 -6.59
C ARG A 71 -17.47 -3.41 -7.82
N LYS A 72 -16.48 -3.12 -8.68
CA LYS A 72 -16.61 -2.20 -9.83
C LYS A 72 -17.10 -0.79 -9.44
N GLU A 73 -16.94 -0.43 -8.17
CA GLU A 73 -17.27 0.87 -7.63
C GLU A 73 -16.00 1.74 -7.63
N PRO A 74 -16.12 3.05 -7.93
CA PRO A 74 -14.99 3.95 -7.85
C PRO A 74 -14.42 4.01 -6.42
N TYR A 75 -13.11 4.15 -6.29
CA TYR A 75 -12.46 4.27 -4.99
C TYR A 75 -12.94 5.54 -4.27
N THR A 76 -13.63 5.36 -3.15
CA THR A 76 -14.01 6.44 -2.24
C THR A 76 -13.01 6.47 -1.07
N PRO A 77 -12.10 7.46 -0.99
CA PRO A 77 -11.23 7.59 0.16
C PRO A 77 -12.08 7.86 1.40
N HIS A 78 -11.80 7.12 2.49
CA HIS A 78 -12.35 7.45 3.79
C HIS A 78 -11.70 8.75 4.27
N THR A 79 -12.39 9.87 4.10
CA THR A 79 -11.99 11.15 4.68
C THR A 79 -12.40 11.16 6.15
N THR A 80 -11.44 11.09 7.07
CA THR A 80 -11.62 11.44 8.49
C THR A 80 -10.87 12.71 8.79
#